data_AF-A0A7L3HK38-F1
#
_entry.id   AF-A0A7L3HK38-F1
#
_cell.length_a   1.000
_cell.length_b   1.000
_cell.length_c   1.000
_cell.angle_alpha   90.00
_cell.angle_beta   90.00
_cell.angle_gamma   90.00
#
_symmetry.space_group_name_H-M   'P 1'
#
loop_
_entity.id
_entity.type
_entity.pdbx_description
1 polymer ?
#
loop_
_entity_poly.entity_id
_entity_poly.type
_entity_poly.pdbx_seq_one_letter_code
_entity_poly.pdbx_strand_id
1 'polypeptide(L)' 'DSFQLEFREFREFREFRLRRHSIPPFIPLERLSRQFLPQNPREFLGILFQHLNAFVARRHQWEKFQVKIPKYSQILP' A
#
# COMPACT_ATOMS: atom_id res chain seq x y z
N ASP A 1 0.62 4.85 10.41
CA ASP A 1 1.56 4.68 9.28
C ASP A 1 1.18 5.60 8.14
N SER A 2 2.17 6.11 7.41
CA SER A 2 1.94 6.95 6.22
C SER A 2 2.69 6.38 5.03
N PHE A 3 2.04 6.37 3.86
CA PHE A 3 2.65 5.95 2.59
C PHE A 3 2.72 7.15 1.65
N GLN A 4 3.82 7.28 0.91
CA GLN A 4 4.09 8.40 0.04
C GLN A 4 3.92 7.99 -1.43
N LEU A 5 3.33 8.88 -2.21
CA LEU A 5 3.14 8.75 -3.65
C LEU A 5 3.55 10.06 -4.31
N GLU A 6 4.52 10.01 -5.21
CA GLU A 6 4.90 11.16 -6.04
C GLU A 6 4.42 10.92 -7.46
N PHE A 7 3.64 11.87 -7.99
CA PHE A 7 3.17 11.87 -9.36
C PHE A 7 3.91 12.94 -10.17
N ARG A 8 4.15 12.65 -11.45
CA ARG A 8 4.52 13.65 -12.45
C ARG A 8 3.38 13.80 -13.43
N GLU A 9 2.96 15.05 -13.63
CA GLU A 9 2.02 15.41 -14.69
C GLU A 9 2.76 15.53 -16.03
N PHE A 10 2.22 14.89 -17.05
CA PHE A 10 2.68 15.00 -18.44
C PHE A 10 1.66 15.87 -19.18
N ARG A 11 1.95 17.17 -19.25
CA ARG A 11 1.03 18.20 -19.80
C ARG A 11 0.60 17.92 -21.23
N GLU A 12 1.48 17.35 -22.04
CA GLU A 12 1.22 16.97 -23.43
C GLU A 12 0.08 15.94 -23.56
N PHE A 13 -0.06 15.05 -22.56
CA PHE A 13 -1.04 13.95 -22.58
C PHE A 13 -2.14 14.10 -21.52
N ARG A 14 -2.13 15.19 -20.72
CA ARG A 14 -2.96 15.36 -19.52
C ARG A 14 -2.99 14.11 -18.64
N GLU A 15 -1.84 13.45 -18.50
CA GLU A 15 -1.70 12.17 -17.82
C GLU A 15 -0.84 12.34 -16.56
N PHE A 16 -1.22 11.70 -15.45
CA PHE A 16 -0.34 11.54 -14.29
C PHE A 16 0.39 10.21 -14.39
N ARG A 17 1.71 10.21 -14.14
CA ARG A 17 2.48 8.97 -13.97
C ARG A 17 3.17 8.94 -12.62
N LEU A 18 3.22 7.75 -12.04
CA LEU A 18 3.89 7.52 -10.77
C LEU A 18 5.42 7.67 -10.94
N ARG A 19 6.06 8.41 -10.04
CA ARG A 19 7.50 8.68 -10.04
C ARG A 19 8.24 7.94 -8.95
N ARG A 20 7.76 8.08 -7.72
CA ARG A 20 8.33 7.47 -6.52
C ARG A 20 7.20 7.06 -5.60
N HIS A 21 7.43 6.02 -4.82
CA HIS A 21 6.49 5.58 -3.82
C HIS A 21 7.17 4.81 -2.69
N SER A 22 6.55 4.80 -1.51
CA SER A 22 6.94 3.92 -0.39
C SER A 22 6.00 2.71 -0.23
N ILE A 23 5.16 2.46 -1.23
CA ILE A 23 4.17 1.37 -1.21
C ILE A 23 4.89 0.00 -1.26
N PRO A 24 4.49 -0.96 -0.40
CA PRO A 24 5.07 -2.31 -0.39
C PRO A 24 4.92 -3.05 -1.73
N PRO A 25 5.93 -3.87 -2.13
CA PRO A 25 5.99 -4.49 -3.46
C PRO A 25 4.91 -5.54 -3.73
N PHE A 26 4.23 -6.06 -2.70
CA PHE A 26 3.11 -7.00 -2.88
C PHE A 26 1.81 -6.32 -3.32
N ILE A 27 1.71 -4.99 -3.21
CA ILE A 27 0.59 -4.24 -3.78
C ILE A 27 0.90 -4.04 -5.26
N PRO A 28 0.00 -4.40 -6.19
CA PRO A 28 0.26 -4.37 -7.64
C PRO A 28 0.19 -2.94 -8.21
N LEU A 29 0.98 -2.02 -7.63
CA LEU A 29 0.88 -0.59 -7.85
C LEU A 29 1.08 -0.19 -9.30
N GLU A 30 2.05 -0.80 -10.00
CA GLU A 30 2.32 -0.52 -11.40
C GLU A 30 1.13 -0.90 -12.31
N ARG A 31 0.47 -2.02 -12.01
CA ARG A 31 -0.72 -2.46 -12.74
C ARG A 31 -1.89 -1.52 -12.48
N LEU A 32 -2.13 -1.18 -11.21
CA LEU A 32 -3.17 -0.25 -10.80
C LEU A 32 -2.95 1.14 -11.42
N SER A 33 -1.70 1.62 -11.44
CA SER A 33 -1.39 2.94 -12.00
C SER A 33 -1.61 2.97 -13.50
N ARG A 34 -1.24 1.92 -14.24
CA ARG A 34 -1.49 1.87 -15.70
C ARG A 34 -2.97 1.79 -16.04
N GLN A 35 -3.75 1.08 -15.23
CA GLN A 35 -5.17 0.83 -15.51
C GLN A 35 -6.07 2.00 -15.10
N PHE A 36 -5.87 2.59 -13.93
CA PHE A 36 -6.83 3.53 -13.34
C PHE A 36 -6.33 4.98 -13.29
N LEU A 37 -5.01 5.21 -13.22
CA LEU A 37 -4.46 6.56 -13.04
C LEU A 37 -4.74 7.52 -14.23
N PRO A 38 -4.68 7.08 -15.50
CA PRO A 38 -4.94 7.98 -16.65
C PRO A 38 -6.41 8.36 -16.78
N GLN A 39 -7.32 7.44 -16.44
CA GLN A 39 -8.76 7.62 -16.65
C GLN A 39 -9.42 8.31 -15.45
N ASN A 40 -9.10 7.84 -14.24
CA ASN A 40 -9.76 8.28 -13.02
C ASN A 40 -8.80 8.19 -11.81
N PRO A 41 -8.02 9.26 -11.55
CA PRO A 41 -7.10 9.30 -10.41
C PRO A 41 -7.77 9.05 -9.06
N ARG A 42 -9.06 9.41 -8.89
CA ARG A 42 -9.80 9.18 -7.64
C ARG A 42 -10.06 7.69 -7.42
N GLU A 43 -10.44 6.98 -8.47
CA GLU A 43 -10.65 5.54 -8.42
C GLU A 43 -9.35 4.80 -8.12
N PHE A 44 -8.25 5.19 -8.77
CA PHE A 44 -6.91 4.69 -8.45
C PHE A 44 -6.58 4.83 -6.96
N LEU A 45 -6.77 6.04 -6.39
CA LEU A 45 -6.49 6.29 -4.98
C LEU A 45 -7.42 5.49 -4.06
N GLY A 46 -8.69 5.31 -4.43
CA GLY A 46 -9.65 4.50 -3.68
C GLY A 46 -9.25 3.02 -3.60
N ILE A 47 -8.86 2.42 -4.73
CA ILE A 47 -8.40 1.03 -4.77
C ILE A 47 -7.11 0.87 -3.97
N LEU A 48 -6.15 1.78 -4.15
CA LEU A 48 -4.89 1.75 -3.39
C LEU A 48 -5.11 1.87 -1.89
N PHE A 49 -6.02 2.75 -1.46
CA PHE A 49 -6.39 2.91 -0.05
C PHE A 49 -6.92 1.62 0.57
N GLN A 50 -7.76 0.87 -0.16
CA GLN A 50 -8.27 -0.43 0.30
C GLN A 50 -7.12 -1.44 0.53
N HIS A 51 -6.17 -1.53 -0.42
CA HIS A 51 -5.01 -2.41 -0.28
C HIS A 51 -4.14 -2.05 0.93
N LEU A 52 -3.86 -0.76 1.13
CA LEU A 52 -3.05 -0.28 2.25
C LEU A 52 -3.73 -0.55 3.59
N ASN A 53 -5.04 -0.33 3.69
CA ASN A 53 -5.79 -0.61 4.92
C ASN A 53 -5.83 -2.10 5.23
N ALA A 54 -6.04 -2.96 4.24
CA ALA A 54 -6.00 -4.41 4.44
C ALA A 54 -4.62 -4.87 4.95
N PHE A 55 -3.55 -4.29 4.43
CA PHE A 55 -2.19 -4.55 4.90
C PHE A 55 -1.96 -4.08 6.34
N VAL A 56 -2.29 -2.82 6.65
CA VAL A 56 -2.14 -2.25 8.00
C VAL A 56 -2.99 -3.03 9.01
N ALA A 57 -4.23 -3.37 8.67
CA ALA A 57 -5.11 -4.17 9.51
C ALA A 57 -4.49 -5.53 9.83
N ARG A 58 -3.96 -6.23 8.81
CA ARG A 58 -3.24 -7.49 9.01
C ARG A 58 -2.04 -7.27 9.94
N ARG A 59 -1.15 -6.32 9.64
CA ARG A 59 0.04 -6.06 10.48
C ARG A 59 -0.34 -5.81 11.94
N HIS A 60 -1.39 -5.03 12.17
CA HIS A 60 -1.88 -4.72 13.50
C HIS A 60 -2.49 -5.94 14.22
N GLN A 61 -3.16 -6.84 13.50
CA GLN A 61 -3.60 -8.12 14.07
C GLN A 61 -2.39 -8.94 14.53
N TRP A 62 -1.36 -9.08 13.69
CA TRP A 62 -0.14 -9.83 14.03
C TRP A 62 0.61 -9.22 15.22
N GLU A 63 0.76 -7.90 15.28
CA GLU A 63 1.33 -7.19 16.43
C GLU A 63 0.56 -7.52 17.72
N LYS A 64 -0.78 -7.48 17.68
CA LYS A 64 -1.63 -7.87 18.81
C LYS A 64 -1.50 -9.34 19.20
N PHE A 65 -1.30 -10.24 18.23
CA PHE A 65 -1.05 -11.66 18.50
C PHE A 65 0.31 -11.87 19.16
N GLN A 66 1.38 -11.22 18.69
CA GLN A 66 2.71 -11.34 19.29
C GLN A 66 2.77 -10.81 20.73
N VAL A 67 2.03 -9.74 21.03
CA VAL A 67 1.89 -9.24 22.42
C VAL A 67 1.14 -10.24 23.31
N LYS A 68 0.25 -11.05 22.73
CA LYS A 68 -0.56 -12.05 23.45
C LYS A 68 0.10 -13.42 23.57
N ILE A 69 1.07 -13.77 22.73
CA ILE A 69 1.88 -14.98 22.91
C ILE A 69 2.88 -14.67 24.04
N PRO A 70 2.77 -15.32 25.21
CA PRO A 70 3.74 -15.10 26.26
C PRO A 70 5.14 -15.48 25.75
N LYS A 71 6.15 -14.68 26.10
CA LYS A 71 7.58 -14.94 25.81
C LYS A 71 8.07 -16.34 26.24
N TYR A 72 7.27 -17.10 26.99
CA TYR A 72 7.55 -18.45 27.45
C TYR A 72 7.50 -19.54 26.37
N SER A 73 7.02 -19.26 25.15
CA SER A 73 7.06 -20.24 24.04
C SER A 73 8.41 -20.32 23.32
N GLN A 74 9.37 -19.43 23.63
CA GLN A 74 10.77 -19.51 23.18
C GLN A 74 11.66 -20.29 24.15
N ILE A 75 11.09 -20.88 25.21
CA ILE A 75 11.78 -21.67 26.22
C ILE A 75 11.13 -23.06 26.28
N LEU A 76 11.17 -23.80 25.18
CA LEU A 76 11.14 -25.26 25.26
C LEU A 76 12.26 -25.80 24.35
N PRO A 77 13.10 -26.70 24.86
CA PRO A 77 14.24 -27.27 24.14
C PRO A 77 13.82 -28.09 22.92
#